data_AF-A0A182SN66-F1
#
_entry.id   AF-A0A182SN66-F1
#
_cell.length_a   1.000
_cell.length_b   1.000
_cell.length_c   1.000
_cell.angle_alpha   90.00
_cell.angle_beta   90.00
_cell.angle_gamma   90.00
#
_symmetry.space_group_name_H-M   'P 1'
#
loop_
_entity.id
_entity.type
_entity.pdbx_description
1 polymer ?
#
loop_
_entity_poly.entity_id
_entity_poly.type
_entity_poly.pdbx_seq_one_letter_code
_entity_poly.pdbx_strand_id
1 'polypeptide(L)'
;MPVAERLAADARQFLAEKNGTVAPSVVASTSKKERAEQSSQTASASKTKRTDKGTYEEQVNFLLNDRVKRPKDGSDRELLLNDIRDEADEIVQERLESFVGRLVEQKIGYIMDGFVRVNVRNNMQSFVDDPTRTGNIYINSILLRRCAMEGDLVRVFVFNQPPDSDEESDGEGTEGEEEEKPPVAKSVQNNAGFVVCILEKRHNRQCVGKFLPAPQCKKHYRMFAPRDMRIPPVRIFKQEWPNALFEFKQTKPKEDDAEDVDEDRKEAQKGVVDITEVLYQVQITEWRDDVPTGSVLKPIGKCGVLEVENESILVEHNLDVTPYGEDILVQLPAVPYNIPAEELARREDLRGECIFTIDPATARDLDDALSCK
;
A
#
# COMPACT_ATOMS: atom_id res chain seq x y z
N MET A 1 -29.70 18.98 -6.38
CA MET A 1 -28.93 18.72 -5.14
C MET A 1 -28.68 17.22 -5.08
N PRO A 2 -27.42 16.75 -5.20
CA PRO A 2 -27.10 15.33 -5.17
C PRO A 2 -27.48 14.72 -3.81
N VAL A 3 -27.97 13.48 -3.81
CA VAL A 3 -28.44 12.73 -2.63
C VAL A 3 -27.41 12.71 -1.49
N ALA A 4 -26.12 12.76 -1.83
CA ALA A 4 -25.01 12.83 -0.88
C ALA A 4 -24.98 14.12 -0.03
N GLU A 5 -25.38 15.26 -0.58
CA GLU A 5 -25.42 16.53 0.18
C GLU A 5 -26.57 16.56 1.17
N ARG A 6 -27.69 15.91 0.85
CA ARG A 6 -28.83 15.73 1.77
C ARG A 6 -28.46 14.85 2.95
N LEU A 7 -27.82 13.70 2.70
CA LEU A 7 -27.33 12.80 3.76
C LEU A 7 -26.28 13.47 4.66
N ALA A 8 -25.40 14.29 4.09
CA ALA A 8 -24.42 15.05 4.86
C ALA A 8 -25.07 16.18 5.69
N ALA A 9 -26.15 16.80 5.22
CA ALA A 9 -26.90 17.79 5.97
C ALA A 9 -27.68 17.16 7.13
N ASP A 10 -28.35 16.04 6.89
CA ASP A 10 -29.11 15.30 7.90
C ASP A 10 -28.19 14.77 9.02
N ALA A 11 -26.99 14.29 8.66
CA ALA A 11 -25.98 13.86 9.63
C ALA A 11 -25.42 15.01 10.49
N ARG A 12 -25.25 16.22 9.90
CA ARG A 12 -24.83 17.41 10.65
C ARG A 12 -25.90 17.92 11.59
N GLN A 13 -27.16 17.86 11.18
CA GLN A 13 -28.30 18.26 12.01
C GLN A 13 -28.46 17.34 13.21
N PHE A 14 -28.32 16.02 13.01
CA PHE A 14 -28.35 15.04 14.09
C PHE A 14 -27.21 15.22 15.12
N LEU A 15 -26.01 15.59 14.67
CA LEU A 15 -24.88 15.89 15.56
C LEU A 15 -25.07 17.21 16.32
N ALA A 16 -25.73 18.19 15.73
CA ALA A 16 -26.06 19.46 16.39
C ALA A 16 -27.13 19.28 17.48
N GLU A 17 -28.14 18.44 17.22
CA GLU A 17 -29.19 18.11 18.19
C GLU A 17 -28.65 17.31 19.39
N LYS A 18 -27.65 16.44 19.16
CA LYS A 18 -27.07 15.60 20.23
C LYS A 18 -26.08 16.36 21.14
N ASN A 19 -25.49 17.45 20.66
CA ASN A 19 -24.50 18.24 21.40
C ASN A 19 -25.08 19.47 22.10
N GLY A 20 -26.40 19.63 22.11
CA GLY A 20 -27.08 20.77 22.71
C GLY A 20 -27.32 20.66 24.22
N THR A 21 -26.27 20.58 25.06
CA THR A 21 -26.34 21.14 26.43
C THR A 21 -24.94 21.36 27.03
N VAL A 22 -24.78 22.49 27.72
CA VAL A 22 -23.65 22.94 28.56
C VAL A 22 -22.59 23.82 27.86
N ALA A 23 -22.86 25.13 27.89
CA ALA A 23 -21.82 26.17 27.92
C ALA A 23 -21.36 26.41 29.37
N PRO A 24 -20.11 26.83 29.61
CA PRO A 24 -19.93 28.25 29.93
C PRO A 24 -18.66 28.91 29.35
N SER A 25 -18.87 30.08 28.75
CA SER A 25 -18.17 31.37 28.95
C SER A 25 -16.83 31.34 29.72
N VAL A 26 -15.73 31.84 29.11
CA VAL A 26 -14.88 32.90 29.70
C VAL A 26 -14.15 33.75 28.64
N VAL A 27 -14.52 35.02 28.66
CA VAL A 27 -13.86 36.31 28.34
C VAL A 27 -12.34 36.35 28.10
N ALA A 28 -11.95 37.17 27.12
CA ALA A 28 -10.58 37.59 26.79
C ALA A 28 -9.99 38.63 27.75
N SER A 29 -8.68 38.58 28.02
CA SER A 29 -7.91 39.77 28.43
C SER A 29 -6.42 39.66 28.09
N THR A 30 -5.94 40.68 27.38
CA THR A 30 -4.57 41.01 26.96
C THR A 30 -3.80 41.87 27.97
N SER A 31 -2.48 41.68 28.12
CA SER A 31 -1.38 42.68 28.35
C SER A 31 -0.14 41.99 29.02
N LYS A 32 1.07 41.92 28.45
CA LYS A 32 2.19 42.88 28.20
C LYS A 32 2.92 43.43 29.46
N LYS A 33 4.22 43.05 29.59
CA LYS A 33 5.46 43.77 30.08
C LYS A 33 5.42 44.43 31.48
N GLU A 34 6.47 44.59 32.31
CA GLU A 34 7.94 44.76 32.21
C GLU A 34 8.54 44.55 33.65
N ARG A 35 9.65 43.82 33.83
CA ARG A 35 11.04 44.25 34.14
C ARG A 35 11.28 45.14 35.41
N ALA A 36 11.83 44.48 36.44
CA ALA A 36 12.94 44.80 37.38
C ALA A 36 13.08 46.18 38.07
N GLU A 37 13.28 46.17 39.41
CA GLU A 37 14.56 46.54 40.07
C GLU A 37 14.58 46.22 41.59
N GLN A 38 15.81 46.21 42.15
CA GLN A 38 16.29 45.53 43.36
C GLN A 38 16.31 46.37 44.65
N SER A 39 16.41 45.69 45.81
CA SER A 39 17.26 46.00 47.00
C SER A 39 16.61 45.44 48.28
N SER A 40 17.01 44.30 48.84
CA SER A 40 18.16 44.00 49.74
C SER A 40 17.76 43.92 51.23
N GLN A 41 17.89 42.72 51.84
CA GLN A 41 18.68 42.42 53.05
C GLN A 41 18.33 41.04 53.67
N THR A 42 19.35 40.16 53.62
CA THR A 42 19.80 39.16 54.61
C THR A 42 18.80 38.44 55.54
N ALA A 43 18.65 37.12 55.35
CA ALA A 43 18.90 36.09 56.38
C ALA A 43 18.90 34.68 55.76
N SER A 44 19.71 33.81 56.32
CA SER A 44 20.10 32.45 55.90
C SER A 44 18.99 31.38 56.02
N ALA A 45 18.78 30.57 54.97
CA ALA A 45 18.34 29.17 55.09
C ALA A 45 18.49 28.38 53.77
N SER A 46 19.21 27.26 53.85
CA SER A 46 19.17 26.02 53.04
C SER A 46 18.69 26.05 51.57
N LYS A 47 19.66 25.98 50.64
CA LYS A 47 19.42 25.56 49.24
C LYS A 47 19.05 24.08 49.19
N THR A 48 17.79 23.77 48.88
CA THR A 48 17.37 22.44 48.42
C THR A 48 17.11 22.51 46.92
N LYS A 49 17.88 21.74 46.15
CA LYS A 49 17.77 21.55 44.69
C LYS A 49 16.33 21.19 44.31
N ARG A 50 15.69 22.00 43.45
CA ARG A 50 14.57 21.54 42.62
C ARG A 50 15.17 20.78 41.43
N THR A 51 15.22 19.46 41.53
CA THR A 51 15.48 18.54 40.42
C THR A 51 14.33 17.55 40.36
N ASP A 52 13.69 17.50 39.20
CA ASP A 52 12.82 16.45 38.65
C ASP A 52 11.61 17.07 37.95
N LYS A 53 11.90 17.74 36.83
CA LYS A 53 11.00 17.66 35.69
C LYS A 53 11.53 16.50 34.85
N GLY A 54 10.78 15.40 34.81
CA GLY A 54 11.06 14.24 33.97
C GLY A 54 11.23 14.62 32.50
N THR A 55 11.64 13.67 31.67
CA THR A 55 11.83 13.90 30.22
C THR A 55 10.54 14.42 29.57
N TYR A 56 10.65 15.07 28.41
CA TYR A 56 9.48 15.59 27.69
C TYR A 56 8.44 14.50 27.43
N GLU A 57 8.91 13.30 27.11
CA GLU A 57 8.09 12.09 26.90
C GLU A 57 7.32 11.69 28.17
N GLU A 58 7.95 11.74 29.35
CA GLU A 58 7.29 11.46 30.63
C GLU A 58 6.21 12.51 30.97
N GLN A 59 6.42 13.77 30.58
CA GLN A 59 5.43 14.83 30.79
C GLN A 59 4.23 14.69 29.84
N VAL A 60 4.46 14.26 28.60
CA VAL A 60 3.41 14.00 27.60
C VAL A 60 2.59 12.77 27.99
N ASN A 61 3.23 11.68 28.41
CA ASN A 61 2.53 10.48 28.89
C ASN A 61 1.73 10.73 30.18
N PHE A 62 2.21 11.60 31.05
CA PHE A 62 1.48 12.01 32.26
C PHE A 62 0.21 12.81 31.94
N LEU A 63 0.23 13.63 30.87
CA LEU A 63 -0.92 14.41 30.42
C LEU A 63 -1.95 13.57 29.67
N LEU A 64 -1.51 12.56 28.92
CA LEU A 64 -2.40 11.68 28.14
C LEU A 64 -3.17 10.68 29.02
N ASN A 65 -2.61 10.28 30.17
CA ASN A 65 -3.21 9.28 31.07
C ASN A 65 -3.94 9.89 32.29
N ASP A 66 -4.49 11.10 32.15
CA ASP A 66 -5.41 11.74 33.10
C ASP A 66 -4.99 11.73 34.59
N ARG A 67 -3.71 12.02 34.87
CA ARG A 67 -3.14 12.16 36.23
C ARG A 67 -3.30 10.94 37.16
N VAL A 68 -3.50 9.74 36.64
CA VAL A 68 -3.50 8.54 37.50
C VAL A 68 -2.07 8.02 37.65
N LYS A 69 -1.49 8.15 38.86
CA LYS A 69 -0.27 7.42 39.21
C LYS A 69 -0.61 5.94 39.36
N ARG A 70 -0.22 5.11 38.38
CA ARG A 70 -0.33 3.65 38.50
C ARG A 70 0.72 3.10 39.49
N PRO A 71 0.40 2.07 40.28
CA PRO A 71 1.36 1.41 41.17
C PRO A 71 2.47 0.73 40.35
N LYS A 72 3.71 0.77 40.85
CA LYS A 72 4.85 0.03 40.32
C LYS A 72 4.79 -1.44 40.76
N ASP A 73 3.78 -2.18 40.34
CA ASP A 73 3.86 -3.65 40.29
C ASP A 73 2.68 -4.21 39.51
N GLY A 74 2.98 -5.05 38.51
CA GLY A 74 1.98 -5.74 37.68
C GLY A 74 1.72 -5.05 36.35
N SER A 75 2.61 -5.31 35.39
CA SER A 75 2.38 -5.36 33.94
C SER A 75 1.07 -4.74 33.42
N ASP A 76 1.20 -3.64 32.69
CA ASP A 76 0.61 -3.57 31.36
C ASP A 76 1.71 -3.03 30.45
N ARG A 77 2.11 -3.84 29.46
CA ARG A 77 3.00 -3.40 28.38
C ARG A 77 2.47 -2.06 27.91
N GLU A 78 3.37 -1.08 27.77
CA GLU A 78 3.08 0.16 27.06
C GLU A 78 2.24 -0.20 25.85
N LEU A 79 0.94 0.18 25.84
CA LEU A 79 0.12 0.04 24.66
C LEU A 79 0.82 0.89 23.61
N LEU A 80 1.55 0.23 22.72
CA LEU A 80 2.28 0.91 21.67
C LEU A 80 1.23 1.59 20.79
N LEU A 81 1.61 2.65 20.09
CA LEU A 81 0.70 3.35 19.19
C LEU A 81 0.03 2.38 18.19
N ASN A 82 0.70 1.27 17.86
CA ASN A 82 0.18 0.21 17.00
C ASN A 82 -0.93 -0.61 17.67
N ASP A 83 -0.83 -0.91 18.96
CA ASP A 83 -1.84 -1.72 19.67
C ASP A 83 -3.19 -0.98 19.74
N ILE A 84 -3.15 0.33 20.04
CA ILE A 84 -4.35 1.20 20.05
C ILE A 84 -4.97 1.31 18.65
N ARG A 85 -4.11 1.28 17.62
CA ARG A 85 -4.52 1.39 16.22
C ARG A 85 -5.22 0.12 15.74
N ASP A 86 -4.68 -1.04 16.09
CA ASP A 86 -5.27 -2.32 15.74
C ASP A 86 -6.64 -2.50 16.43
N GLU A 87 -6.75 -2.09 17.70
CA GLU A 87 -8.02 -2.07 18.44
C GLU A 87 -9.07 -1.14 17.79
N ALA A 88 -8.65 0.03 17.30
CA ALA A 88 -9.54 0.94 16.57
C ALA A 88 -10.02 0.34 15.23
N ASP A 89 -9.13 -0.32 14.49
CA ASP A 89 -9.45 -0.98 13.22
C ASP A 89 -10.42 -2.17 13.44
N GLU A 90 -10.27 -2.91 14.55
CA GLU A 90 -11.19 -3.96 14.97
C GLU A 90 -12.59 -3.42 15.31
N ILE A 91 -12.68 -2.32 16.09
CA ILE A 91 -13.95 -1.67 16.41
C ILE A 91 -14.67 -1.19 15.14
N VAL A 92 -13.93 -0.64 14.17
CA VAL A 92 -14.50 -0.20 12.89
C VAL A 92 -14.99 -1.41 12.10
N GLN A 93 -14.25 -2.52 12.11
CA GLN A 93 -14.61 -3.75 11.43
C GLN A 93 -15.90 -4.35 12.01
N GLU A 94 -16.00 -4.50 13.32
CA GLU A 94 -17.18 -5.04 14.01
C GLU A 94 -18.44 -4.21 13.71
N ARG A 95 -18.31 -2.88 13.75
CA ARG A 95 -19.41 -1.97 13.42
C ARG A 95 -19.87 -2.12 11.97
N LEU A 96 -18.95 -2.31 11.03
CA LEU A 96 -19.29 -2.52 9.63
C LEU A 96 -19.99 -3.86 9.43
N GLU A 97 -19.50 -4.93 10.06
CA GLU A 97 -20.12 -6.25 9.98
C GLU A 97 -21.53 -6.25 10.59
N SER A 98 -21.72 -5.60 11.74
CA SER A 98 -23.04 -5.40 12.34
C SER A 98 -23.97 -4.59 11.44
N PHE A 99 -23.45 -3.54 10.80
CA PHE A 99 -24.22 -2.73 9.85
C PHE A 99 -24.64 -3.55 8.61
N VAL A 100 -23.72 -4.30 8.03
CA VAL A 100 -23.99 -5.17 6.87
C VAL A 100 -24.96 -6.29 7.25
N GLY A 101 -24.83 -6.88 8.45
CA GLY A 101 -25.78 -7.86 8.97
C GLY A 101 -27.21 -7.34 8.99
N ARG A 102 -27.42 -6.11 9.49
CA ARG A 102 -28.74 -5.46 9.46
C ARG A 102 -29.27 -5.23 8.04
N LEU A 103 -28.40 -4.90 7.07
CA LEU A 103 -28.81 -4.72 5.68
C LEU A 103 -29.28 -6.04 5.04
N VAL A 104 -28.59 -7.14 5.34
CA VAL A 104 -28.96 -8.49 4.87
C VAL A 104 -30.28 -8.93 5.51
N GLU A 105 -30.48 -8.70 6.81
CA GLU A 105 -31.75 -8.96 7.50
C GLU A 105 -32.92 -8.20 6.88
N GLN A 106 -32.68 -6.95 6.46
CA GLN A 106 -33.66 -6.12 5.75
C GLN A 106 -33.85 -6.50 4.27
N LYS A 107 -33.17 -7.54 3.78
CA LYS A 107 -33.21 -8.03 2.38
C LYS A 107 -32.75 -6.99 1.34
N ILE A 108 -31.97 -6.00 1.74
CA ILE A 108 -31.42 -4.96 0.85
C ILE A 108 -30.33 -5.53 -0.06
N GLY A 109 -29.64 -6.58 0.37
CA GLY A 109 -28.57 -7.23 -0.37
C GLY A 109 -28.15 -8.55 0.23
N TYR A 110 -27.08 -9.13 -0.30
CA TYR A 110 -26.47 -10.37 0.18
C TYR A 110 -24.97 -10.21 0.30
N ILE A 111 -24.35 -11.15 1.02
CA ILE A 111 -22.90 -11.22 1.18
C ILE A 111 -22.40 -12.40 0.34
N MET A 112 -21.25 -12.23 -0.27
CA MET A 112 -20.54 -13.33 -0.91
C MET A 112 -19.03 -13.15 -0.80
N ASP A 113 -18.33 -14.28 -0.89
CA ASP A 113 -16.87 -14.33 -0.88
C ASP A 113 -16.39 -14.55 -2.33
N GLY A 114 -15.33 -13.85 -2.73
CA GLY A 114 -14.82 -13.93 -4.09
C GLY A 114 -13.46 -13.27 -4.24
N PHE A 115 -12.81 -13.52 -5.39
CA PHE A 115 -11.51 -12.94 -5.71
C PHE A 115 -11.69 -11.57 -6.39
N VAL A 116 -10.96 -10.57 -5.91
CA VAL A 116 -10.95 -9.24 -6.54
C VAL A 116 -10.06 -9.23 -7.76
N ARG A 117 -10.60 -8.71 -8.86
CA ARG A 117 -9.87 -8.36 -10.09
C ARG A 117 -9.93 -6.85 -10.29
N VAL A 118 -8.79 -6.19 -10.29
CA VAL A 118 -8.64 -4.75 -10.50
C VAL A 118 -8.39 -4.49 -11.98
N ASN A 119 -9.03 -3.45 -12.52
CA ASN A 119 -8.82 -3.06 -13.90
C ASN A 119 -7.37 -2.56 -14.08
N VAL A 120 -6.64 -3.19 -15.00
CA VAL A 120 -5.25 -2.85 -15.36
C VAL A 120 -5.10 -1.39 -15.79
N ARG A 121 -6.12 -0.79 -16.41
CA ARG A 121 -6.06 0.61 -16.87
C ARG A 121 -6.56 1.61 -15.83
N ASN A 122 -7.31 1.16 -14.82
CA ASN A 122 -7.93 2.04 -13.85
C ASN A 122 -8.05 1.36 -12.48
N ASN A 123 -7.17 1.71 -11.55
CA ASN A 123 -7.19 1.17 -10.19
C ASN A 123 -8.45 1.47 -9.37
N MET A 124 -9.32 2.40 -9.78
CA MET A 124 -10.58 2.65 -9.08
C MET A 124 -11.62 1.59 -9.40
N GLN A 125 -11.51 0.96 -10.57
CA GLN A 125 -12.46 -0.04 -11.04
C GLN A 125 -11.98 -1.42 -10.65
N SER A 126 -12.84 -2.16 -9.95
CA SER A 126 -12.60 -3.54 -9.58
C SER A 126 -13.86 -4.37 -9.73
N PHE A 127 -13.64 -5.66 -9.94
CA PHE A 127 -14.64 -6.64 -10.25
C PHE A 127 -14.48 -7.85 -9.34
N VAL A 128 -15.59 -8.42 -8.91
CA VAL A 128 -15.62 -9.73 -8.24
C VAL A 128 -16.58 -10.62 -9.02
N ASP A 129 -16.14 -11.83 -9.33
CA ASP A 129 -16.93 -12.78 -10.11
C ASP A 129 -17.98 -13.41 -9.20
N ASP A 130 -19.25 -13.32 -9.60
CA ASP A 130 -20.38 -13.90 -8.89
C ASP A 130 -20.90 -15.12 -9.67
N PRO A 131 -20.76 -16.35 -9.14
CA PRO A 131 -21.26 -17.55 -9.82
C PRO A 131 -22.79 -17.64 -9.79
N THR A 132 -23.47 -16.84 -8.96
CA THR A 132 -24.92 -16.92 -8.75
C THR A 132 -25.72 -16.05 -9.71
N ARG A 133 -25.11 -15.05 -10.34
CA ARG A 133 -25.78 -14.09 -11.24
C ARG A 133 -25.05 -13.94 -12.57
N THR A 134 -25.81 -13.56 -13.60
CA THR A 134 -25.25 -13.12 -14.87
C THR A 134 -24.72 -11.69 -14.70
N GLY A 135 -23.43 -11.54 -14.41
CA GLY A 135 -22.77 -10.25 -14.30
C GLY A 135 -21.82 -10.16 -13.12
N ASN A 136 -20.73 -9.43 -13.31
CA ASN A 136 -19.73 -9.24 -12.26
C ASN A 136 -20.20 -8.18 -11.26
N ILE A 137 -19.66 -8.24 -10.05
CA ILE A 137 -19.86 -7.19 -9.06
C ILE A 137 -18.88 -6.08 -9.35
N TYR A 138 -19.39 -4.88 -9.60
CA TYR A 138 -18.61 -3.71 -9.88
C TYR A 138 -18.40 -2.85 -8.64
N ILE A 139 -17.15 -2.51 -8.40
CA ILE A 139 -16.70 -1.66 -7.29
C ILE A 139 -15.87 -0.52 -7.90
N ASN A 140 -16.37 0.71 -7.82
CA ASN A 140 -15.78 1.89 -8.48
C ASN A 140 -15.11 2.89 -7.51
N SER A 141 -14.50 2.38 -6.44
CA SER A 141 -13.79 3.22 -5.47
C SER A 141 -12.74 2.43 -4.73
N ILE A 142 -11.57 3.04 -4.54
CA ILE A 142 -10.47 2.49 -3.74
C ILE A 142 -10.91 2.30 -2.28
N LEU A 143 -11.69 3.24 -1.74
CA LEU A 143 -12.22 3.16 -0.37
C LEU A 143 -13.22 2.01 -0.22
N LEU A 144 -14.12 1.84 -1.20
CA LEU A 144 -15.10 0.74 -1.18
C LEU A 144 -14.46 -0.62 -1.43
N ARG A 145 -13.29 -0.65 -2.08
CA ARG A 145 -12.46 -1.86 -2.19
C ARG A 145 -11.72 -2.19 -0.89
N ARG A 146 -11.75 -1.29 0.12
CA ARG A 146 -11.07 -1.40 1.42
C ARG A 146 -9.64 -1.91 1.29
N CYS A 147 -8.90 -1.32 0.36
CA CYS A 147 -7.47 -1.58 0.17
C CYS A 147 -7.14 -3.02 -0.28
N ALA A 148 -8.14 -3.77 -0.77
CA ALA A 148 -7.88 -5.04 -1.45
C ALA A 148 -7.09 -4.80 -2.74
N MET A 149 -6.23 -5.75 -3.07
CA MET A 149 -5.39 -5.77 -4.26
C MET A 149 -5.86 -6.87 -5.22
N GLU A 150 -5.22 -6.93 -6.39
CA GLU A 150 -5.42 -7.99 -7.36
C GLU A 150 -5.24 -9.38 -6.70
N GLY A 151 -6.22 -10.25 -6.90
CA GLY A 151 -6.16 -11.65 -6.49
C GLY A 151 -6.45 -11.91 -5.02
N ASP A 152 -6.73 -10.88 -4.21
CA ASP A 152 -7.13 -11.09 -2.82
C ASP A 152 -8.51 -11.74 -2.72
N LEU A 153 -8.66 -12.62 -1.73
CA LEU A 153 -9.96 -13.16 -1.36
C LEU A 153 -10.65 -12.18 -0.43
N VAL A 154 -11.81 -11.69 -0.85
CA VAL A 154 -12.57 -10.69 -0.10
C VAL A 154 -13.99 -11.16 0.14
N ARG A 155 -14.59 -10.62 1.20
CA ARG A 155 -16.02 -10.67 1.45
C ARG A 155 -16.65 -9.38 0.94
N VAL A 156 -17.65 -9.49 0.07
CA VAL A 156 -18.32 -8.36 -0.58
C VAL A 156 -19.78 -8.36 -0.19
N PHE A 157 -20.32 -7.17 0.09
CA PHE A 157 -21.75 -6.94 0.14
C PHE A 157 -22.23 -6.45 -1.22
N VAL A 158 -23.26 -7.10 -1.74
CA VAL A 158 -23.85 -6.81 -3.06
C VAL A 158 -25.26 -6.29 -2.85
N PHE A 159 -25.56 -5.12 -3.42
CA PHE A 159 -26.91 -4.58 -3.39
C PHE A 159 -27.82 -5.41 -4.29
N ASN A 160 -29.02 -5.73 -3.81
CA ASN A 160 -30.07 -6.19 -4.70
C ASN A 160 -30.47 -4.99 -5.57
N GLN A 161 -30.15 -5.04 -6.87
CA GLN A 161 -30.79 -4.13 -7.81
C GLN A 161 -32.30 -4.36 -7.76
N PRO A 162 -33.12 -3.29 -7.79
CA PRO A 162 -34.54 -3.48 -8.05
C PRO A 162 -34.69 -4.27 -9.37
N PRO A 163 -35.57 -5.27 -9.43
CA PRO A 163 -35.99 -5.78 -10.74
C PRO A 163 -36.61 -4.58 -11.48
N ASP A 164 -36.16 -4.34 -12.70
CA ASP A 164 -36.63 -3.32 -13.63
C ASP A 164 -36.05 -1.90 -13.43
N SER A 165 -34.92 -1.66 -14.09
CA SER A 165 -34.68 -0.39 -14.79
C SER A 165 -34.63 -0.65 -16.29
N ASP A 166 -35.66 -1.32 -16.80
CA ASP A 166 -36.02 -1.43 -18.22
C ASP A 166 -37.04 -0.32 -18.56
N GLU A 167 -36.81 0.92 -18.10
CA GLU A 167 -37.53 2.08 -18.65
C GLU A 167 -36.67 2.74 -19.72
N GLU A 168 -37.00 2.34 -20.93
CA GLU A 168 -36.70 2.98 -22.20
C GLU A 168 -36.91 4.49 -22.10
N SER A 169 -35.85 5.26 -22.37
CA SER A 169 -35.98 6.66 -22.77
C SER A 169 -36.22 6.69 -24.28
N ASP A 170 -37.44 6.34 -24.67
CA ASP A 170 -37.95 6.60 -26.02
C ASP A 170 -38.38 8.08 -26.16
N GLY A 171 -37.85 8.74 -27.18
CA GLY A 171 -38.25 10.07 -27.68
C GLY A 171 -37.06 10.98 -27.95
N GLU A 172 -36.79 11.52 -29.14
CA GLU A 172 -37.56 11.68 -30.38
C GLU A 172 -36.62 11.65 -31.59
N GLY A 173 -37.15 11.23 -32.74
CA GLY A 173 -36.40 10.86 -33.94
C GLY A 173 -35.78 12.00 -34.75
N THR A 174 -34.82 11.61 -35.59
CA THR A 174 -34.57 12.22 -36.89
C THR A 174 -34.04 11.13 -37.82
N GLU A 175 -34.73 10.96 -38.95
CA GLU A 175 -34.51 9.93 -39.98
C GLU A 175 -33.12 10.05 -40.62
N GLY A 176 -32.47 8.91 -40.93
CA GLY A 176 -31.28 8.88 -41.78
C GLY A 176 -30.42 7.61 -41.69
N GLU A 177 -30.61 6.74 -42.68
CA GLU A 177 -29.66 5.76 -43.27
C GLU A 177 -29.27 4.49 -42.47
N GLU A 178 -29.58 3.36 -43.11
CA GLU A 178 -29.29 1.98 -42.70
C GLU A 178 -27.79 1.67 -42.84
N GLU A 179 -27.10 1.49 -41.72
CA GLU A 179 -25.88 0.67 -41.64
C GLU A 179 -26.14 -0.48 -40.66
N GLU A 180 -26.03 -1.72 -41.15
CA GLU A 180 -26.08 -2.94 -40.35
C GLU A 180 -24.98 -2.92 -39.27
N LYS A 181 -25.35 -2.62 -38.03
CA LYS A 181 -24.48 -2.82 -36.85
C LYS A 181 -24.56 -4.28 -36.38
N PRO A 182 -23.43 -4.88 -35.95
CA PRO A 182 -23.43 -6.23 -35.37
C PRO A 182 -24.27 -6.27 -34.09
N PRO A 183 -24.77 -7.45 -33.67
CA PRO A 183 -25.74 -7.56 -32.58
C PRO A 183 -25.12 -6.98 -31.30
N VAL A 184 -25.73 -5.89 -30.82
CA VAL A 184 -25.36 -5.25 -29.55
C VAL A 184 -25.62 -6.28 -28.45
N ALA A 185 -24.54 -6.84 -27.91
CA ALA A 185 -24.59 -7.70 -26.75
C ALA A 185 -25.35 -6.97 -25.64
N LYS A 186 -26.42 -7.60 -25.13
CA LYS A 186 -27.21 -7.09 -24.00
C LYS A 186 -26.25 -6.60 -22.92
N SER A 187 -26.32 -5.32 -22.60
CA SER A 187 -25.54 -4.71 -21.52
C SER A 187 -25.92 -5.42 -20.22
N VAL A 188 -25.15 -6.42 -19.82
CA VAL A 188 -25.28 -7.05 -18.52
C VAL A 188 -24.95 -5.98 -17.49
N GLN A 189 -25.98 -5.43 -16.86
CA GLN A 189 -25.80 -4.39 -15.85
C GLN A 189 -25.08 -5.01 -14.65
N ASN A 190 -23.84 -4.57 -14.41
CA ASN A 190 -23.04 -5.10 -13.31
C ASN A 190 -23.72 -4.81 -11.97
N ASN A 191 -23.68 -5.78 -11.05
CA ASN A 191 -24.20 -5.59 -9.70
C ASN A 191 -23.28 -4.63 -8.93
N ALA A 192 -23.84 -3.66 -8.20
CA ALA A 192 -23.01 -2.76 -7.39
C ALA A 192 -22.74 -3.39 -6.01
N GLY A 193 -21.53 -3.24 -5.50
CA GLY A 193 -21.16 -3.75 -4.18
C GLY A 193 -19.97 -3.02 -3.56
N PHE A 194 -19.63 -3.41 -2.34
CA PHE A 194 -18.42 -2.95 -1.65
C PHE A 194 -17.82 -4.06 -0.78
N VAL A 195 -16.52 -3.99 -0.57
CA VAL A 195 -15.77 -4.96 0.25
C VAL A 195 -16.05 -4.70 1.72
N VAL A 196 -16.42 -5.75 2.44
CA VAL A 196 -16.61 -5.76 3.89
C VAL A 196 -15.28 -6.04 4.58
N CYS A 197 -14.60 -7.11 4.18
CA CYS A 197 -13.28 -7.47 4.71
C CYS A 197 -12.44 -8.25 3.69
N ILE A 198 -11.12 -8.28 3.93
CA ILE A 198 -10.17 -9.11 3.20
C ILE A 198 -9.97 -10.38 4.02
N LEU A 199 -10.32 -11.53 3.47
CA LEU A 199 -10.20 -12.84 4.12
C LEU A 199 -8.78 -13.40 3.96
N GLU A 200 -8.23 -13.31 2.75
CA GLU A 200 -6.89 -13.82 2.42
C GLU A 200 -6.12 -12.78 1.60
N LYS A 201 -4.94 -12.38 2.09
CA LYS A 201 -4.02 -11.48 1.40
C LYS A 201 -3.10 -12.30 0.50
N ARG A 202 -3.39 -12.37 -0.81
CA ARG A 202 -2.55 -13.09 -1.79
C ARG A 202 -1.48 -12.22 -2.42
N HIS A 203 -1.80 -10.95 -2.64
CA HIS A 203 -0.82 -9.99 -3.14
C HIS A 203 0.30 -9.77 -2.09
N ASN A 204 1.57 -9.71 -2.50
CA ASN A 204 2.73 -9.53 -1.59
C ASN A 204 2.88 -8.10 -1.04
N ARG A 205 2.04 -7.17 -1.52
CA ARG A 205 2.05 -5.72 -1.19
C ARG A 205 3.36 -5.04 -1.55
N GLN A 206 4.13 -5.65 -2.46
CA GLN A 206 5.32 -5.04 -3.03
C GLN A 206 5.00 -4.50 -4.41
N CYS A 207 5.70 -3.45 -4.79
CA CYS A 207 5.57 -2.87 -6.11
C CYS A 207 6.89 -2.27 -6.55
N VAL A 208 7.10 -2.28 -7.86
CA VAL A 208 8.26 -1.64 -8.49
C VAL A 208 7.79 -0.43 -9.28
N GLY A 209 8.59 0.62 -9.29
CA GLY A 209 8.18 1.90 -9.87
C GLY A 209 9.20 3.00 -9.65
N LYS A 210 8.79 4.23 -9.90
CA LYS A 210 9.64 5.41 -9.84
C LYS A 210 9.00 6.53 -9.03
N PHE A 211 9.83 7.46 -8.54
CA PHE A 211 9.31 8.65 -7.87
C PHE A 211 8.73 9.63 -8.89
N LEU A 212 7.60 10.25 -8.52
CA LEU A 212 7.07 11.37 -9.26
C LEU A 212 7.92 12.64 -9.01
N PRO A 213 7.98 13.56 -9.99
CA PRO A 213 8.62 14.86 -9.81
C PRO A 213 8.09 15.59 -8.57
N ALA A 214 8.97 16.26 -7.84
CA ALA A 214 8.61 16.86 -6.56
C ALA A 214 7.53 17.96 -6.75
N PRO A 215 6.39 17.88 -6.05
CA PRO A 215 5.48 19.02 -5.96
C PRO A 215 6.13 20.12 -5.12
N GLN A 216 6.05 21.37 -5.57
CA GLN A 216 6.74 22.54 -5.00
C GLN A 216 6.47 22.79 -3.49
N CYS A 217 5.43 22.19 -2.90
CA CYS A 217 4.95 22.52 -1.55
C CYS A 217 4.99 21.39 -0.51
N LYS A 218 5.43 20.16 -0.84
CA LYS A 218 5.35 19.02 0.09
C LYS A 218 6.75 18.51 0.46
N LYS A 219 7.26 18.96 1.61
CA LYS A 219 8.62 18.64 2.05
C LYS A 219 8.76 17.31 2.80
N HIS A 220 7.69 16.70 3.29
CA HIS A 220 7.76 15.55 4.22
C HIS A 220 7.62 14.17 3.57
N TYR A 221 6.98 14.08 2.41
CA TYR A 221 6.81 12.84 1.66
C TYR A 221 6.99 13.07 0.16
N ARG A 222 7.24 12.00 -0.58
CA ARG A 222 7.09 11.98 -2.04
C ARG A 222 6.09 10.93 -2.46
N MET A 223 5.52 11.17 -3.63
CA MET A 223 4.67 10.19 -4.30
C MET A 223 5.54 9.27 -5.15
N PHE A 224 5.32 7.98 -4.96
CA PHE A 224 5.87 6.91 -5.75
C PHE A 224 4.79 6.42 -6.70
N ALA A 225 5.13 6.27 -7.97
CA ALA A 225 4.25 5.73 -8.99
C ALA A 225 4.69 4.29 -9.30
N PRO A 226 3.94 3.27 -8.85
CA PRO A 226 4.12 1.91 -9.30
C PRO A 226 4.03 1.81 -10.82
N ARG A 227 4.75 0.83 -11.39
CA ARG A 227 4.64 0.47 -12.81
C ARG A 227 3.30 -0.22 -13.08
N ASP A 228 2.86 -1.06 -12.15
CA ASP A 228 1.52 -1.65 -12.18
C ASP A 228 0.45 -0.59 -11.85
N MET A 229 -0.32 -0.23 -12.87
CA MET A 229 -1.39 0.77 -12.78
C MET A 229 -2.58 0.31 -11.92
N ARG A 230 -2.68 -0.98 -11.57
CA ARG A 230 -3.67 -1.50 -10.61
C ARG A 230 -3.38 -1.01 -9.19
N ILE A 231 -2.12 -0.71 -8.90
CA ILE A 231 -1.66 -0.19 -7.61
C ILE A 231 -1.70 1.34 -7.69
N PRO A 232 -2.43 2.02 -6.78
CA PRO A 232 -2.45 3.47 -6.79
C PRO A 232 -1.10 4.04 -6.32
N PRO A 233 -0.84 5.34 -6.62
CA PRO A 233 0.38 5.99 -6.17
C PRO A 233 0.59 5.87 -4.66
N VAL A 234 1.80 5.51 -4.26
CA VAL A 234 2.16 5.25 -2.86
C VAL A 234 2.84 6.48 -2.26
N ARG A 235 2.47 6.83 -1.04
CA ARG A 235 3.12 7.87 -0.25
C ARG A 235 4.32 7.30 0.48
N ILE A 236 5.50 7.87 0.24
CA ILE A 236 6.74 7.47 0.91
C ILE A 236 7.28 8.65 1.71
N PHE A 237 7.40 8.45 3.02
CA PHE A 237 7.95 9.45 3.94
C PHE A 237 9.47 9.50 3.83
N LYS A 238 10.03 10.71 3.94
CA LYS A 238 11.49 10.92 3.82
C LYS A 238 12.29 10.16 4.87
N GLN A 239 11.74 9.94 6.05
CA GLN A 239 12.38 9.21 7.13
C GLN A 239 12.74 7.77 6.75
N GLU A 240 12.03 7.19 5.78
CA GLU A 240 12.20 5.80 5.34
C GLU A 240 13.05 5.68 4.07
N TRP A 241 13.68 6.77 3.65
CA TRP A 241 14.57 6.71 2.49
C TRP A 241 15.93 6.17 2.92
N PRO A 242 16.52 5.23 2.17
CA PRO A 242 17.93 4.88 2.37
C PRO A 242 18.77 6.16 2.40
N ASN A 243 19.63 6.33 3.41
CA ASN A 243 20.45 7.53 3.60
C ASN A 243 21.24 7.96 2.33
N ALA A 244 21.51 7.00 1.44
CA ALA A 244 22.09 7.22 0.11
C ALA A 244 21.28 8.17 -0.81
N LEU A 245 19.97 8.37 -0.56
CA LEU A 245 19.16 9.36 -1.28
C LEU A 245 19.34 10.79 -0.74
N PHE A 246 19.84 10.96 0.48
CA PHE A 246 20.06 12.26 1.13
C PHE A 246 21.47 12.81 0.94
N GLU A 247 22.48 11.95 0.75
CA GLU A 247 23.87 12.37 0.54
C GLU A 247 24.09 13.11 -0.80
N PHE A 248 23.16 12.99 -1.76
CA PHE A 248 23.22 13.72 -3.03
C PHE A 248 22.85 15.21 -2.95
N LYS A 249 22.52 15.73 -1.75
CA LYS A 249 22.26 17.16 -1.53
C LYS A 249 23.01 17.67 -0.31
N GLN A 250 24.31 17.93 -0.44
CA GLN A 250 24.97 19.05 0.27
C GLN A 250 26.43 19.27 -0.17
N THR A 251 26.61 20.04 -1.23
CA THR A 251 27.63 21.11 -1.25
C THR A 251 27.01 22.32 -1.93
N LYS A 252 26.35 23.20 -1.15
CA LYS A 252 26.26 24.60 -1.58
C LYS A 252 27.69 25.14 -1.50
N PRO A 253 28.29 25.62 -2.60
CA PRO A 253 29.48 26.45 -2.46
C PRO A 253 29.06 27.67 -1.64
N LYS A 254 29.81 28.00 -0.60
CA LYS A 254 29.71 29.33 0.00
C LYS A 254 30.09 30.30 -1.11
N GLU A 255 29.16 31.18 -1.47
CA GLU A 255 29.52 32.44 -2.13
C GLU A 255 30.37 33.18 -1.12
N ASP A 256 31.67 33.23 -1.39
CA ASP A 256 32.64 34.24 -0.98
C ASP A 256 34.01 33.71 -1.46
N ASP A 257 34.44 34.23 -2.61
CA ASP A 257 35.82 34.40 -3.09
C ASP A 257 35.89 34.19 -4.61
N ALA A 258 35.74 35.31 -5.31
CA ALA A 258 36.21 35.46 -6.67
C ALA A 258 37.74 35.48 -6.64
N GLU A 259 38.38 34.61 -7.41
CA GLU A 259 39.42 34.93 -8.40
C GLU A 259 39.88 33.64 -9.10
N ASP A 260 40.42 33.84 -10.29
CA ASP A 260 40.64 32.89 -11.37
C ASP A 260 41.31 31.57 -10.99
N VAL A 261 40.99 30.51 -11.76
CA VAL A 261 41.93 29.52 -12.38
C VAL A 261 41.23 28.15 -12.63
N ASP A 262 41.41 27.70 -13.88
CA ASP A 262 41.27 26.36 -14.48
C ASP A 262 39.91 25.78 -14.95
N GLU A 263 39.91 25.50 -16.26
CA GLU A 263 38.90 24.84 -17.10
C GLU A 263 38.58 23.38 -16.70
N ASP A 264 39.23 22.81 -15.69
CA ASP A 264 39.05 21.42 -15.23
C ASP A 264 37.91 21.24 -14.21
N ARG A 265 37.18 22.31 -13.85
CA ARG A 265 36.04 22.23 -12.91
C ARG A 265 34.70 21.80 -13.54
N LYS A 266 34.63 21.57 -14.86
CA LYS A 266 33.38 21.19 -15.54
C LYS A 266 33.03 19.70 -15.50
N GLU A 267 33.93 18.82 -15.04
CA GLU A 267 33.65 17.37 -14.96
C GLU A 267 33.17 16.87 -13.59
N ALA A 268 33.31 17.66 -12.52
CA ALA A 268 32.93 17.24 -11.16
C ALA A 268 31.45 17.51 -10.77
N GLN A 269 30.63 18.04 -11.70
CA GLN A 269 29.19 18.29 -11.50
C GLN A 269 28.28 17.26 -12.16
N LYS A 270 28.81 16.06 -12.45
CA LYS A 270 28.11 14.97 -13.12
C LYS A 270 27.77 13.86 -12.13
N GLY A 271 26.92 14.15 -11.17
CA GLY A 271 26.62 13.17 -10.12
C GLY A 271 25.39 13.48 -9.30
N VAL A 272 24.33 14.04 -9.87
CA VAL A 272 23.01 13.98 -9.23
C VAL A 272 22.20 12.99 -10.05
N VAL A 273 22.16 11.74 -9.61
CA VAL A 273 21.23 10.76 -10.21
C VAL A 273 19.82 11.25 -9.88
N ASP A 274 19.05 11.59 -10.92
CA ASP A 274 17.67 11.98 -10.71
C ASP A 274 16.90 10.75 -10.22
N ILE A 275 16.32 10.85 -9.02
CA ILE A 275 15.53 9.79 -8.40
C ILE A 275 14.28 9.43 -9.21
N THR A 276 13.92 10.27 -10.19
CA THR A 276 12.83 9.99 -11.14
C THR A 276 13.24 9.02 -12.25
N GLU A 277 14.54 8.85 -12.50
CA GLU A 277 15.10 7.95 -13.53
C GLU A 277 15.49 6.58 -12.97
N VAL A 278 15.33 6.34 -11.66
CA VAL A 278 15.70 5.10 -11.00
C VAL A 278 14.44 4.32 -10.61
N LEU A 279 14.47 3.01 -10.83
CA LEU A 279 13.47 2.07 -10.35
C LEU A 279 13.77 1.66 -8.92
N TYR A 280 12.74 1.62 -8.10
CA TYR A 280 12.82 1.20 -6.69
C TYR A 280 11.79 0.11 -6.43
N GLN A 281 12.16 -0.81 -5.55
CA GLN A 281 11.23 -1.75 -4.92
C GLN A 281 10.66 -1.12 -3.65
N VAL A 282 9.34 -1.11 -3.51
CA VAL A 282 8.62 -0.50 -2.41
C VAL A 282 7.66 -1.50 -1.80
N GLN A 283 7.63 -1.56 -0.46
CA GLN A 283 6.65 -2.32 0.30
C GLN A 283 5.55 -1.37 0.76
N ILE A 284 4.31 -1.68 0.44
CA ILE A 284 3.14 -1.01 1.02
C ILE A 284 3.00 -1.49 2.45
N THR A 285 3.14 -0.58 3.40
CA THR A 285 3.12 -0.85 4.84
C THR A 285 1.73 -0.63 5.42
N GLU A 286 1.04 0.42 4.97
CA GLU A 286 -0.25 0.83 5.51
C GLU A 286 -1.15 1.41 4.44
N TRP A 287 -2.46 1.15 4.54
CA TRP A 287 -3.43 1.74 3.63
C TRP A 287 -4.75 1.99 4.35
N ARG A 288 -4.94 3.23 4.83
CA ARG A 288 -6.14 3.66 5.57
C ARG A 288 -7.00 4.68 4.83
N ASP A 289 -6.37 5.47 3.98
CA ASP A 289 -7.04 6.51 3.19
C ASP A 289 -7.05 6.14 1.69
N ASP A 290 -7.39 7.09 0.82
CA ASP A 290 -7.31 6.93 -0.64
C ASP A 290 -5.90 6.58 -1.15
N VAL A 291 -4.86 6.91 -0.37
CA VAL A 291 -3.46 6.81 -0.78
C VAL A 291 -2.72 5.87 0.18
N PRO A 292 -2.16 4.75 -0.29
CA PRO A 292 -1.34 3.86 0.53
C PRO A 292 -0.05 4.56 0.97
N THR A 293 0.48 4.15 2.12
CA THR A 293 1.81 4.49 2.60
C THR A 293 2.72 3.28 2.43
N GLY A 294 3.98 3.52 2.08
CA GLY A 294 4.97 2.46 1.93
C GLY A 294 6.40 2.92 2.19
N SER A 295 7.27 1.94 2.36
CA SER A 295 8.69 2.09 2.61
C SER A 295 9.50 1.58 1.41
N VAL A 296 10.63 2.22 1.14
CA VAL A 296 11.55 1.77 0.08
C VAL A 296 12.36 0.59 0.62
N LEU A 297 12.32 -0.54 -0.08
CA LEU A 297 13.15 -1.71 0.25
C LEU A 297 14.55 -1.55 -0.34
N LYS A 298 14.65 -1.43 -1.67
CA LYS A 298 15.92 -1.26 -2.38
C LYS A 298 15.78 -0.45 -3.67
N PRO A 299 16.82 0.30 -4.07
CA PRO A 299 16.97 0.72 -5.46
C PRO A 299 17.30 -0.49 -6.34
N ILE A 300 16.70 -0.57 -7.51
CA ILE A 300 17.00 -1.62 -8.51
C ILE A 300 18.05 -1.09 -9.49
N GLY A 301 17.79 0.08 -10.10
CA GLY A 301 18.74 0.69 -11.04
C GLY A 301 18.10 1.72 -11.96
N LYS A 302 18.88 2.21 -12.93
CA LYS A 302 18.39 3.21 -13.90
C LYS A 302 17.38 2.60 -14.88
N CYS A 303 16.26 3.29 -15.07
CA CYS A 303 15.21 2.93 -16.02
C CYS A 303 15.76 2.85 -17.45
N GLY A 304 15.33 1.84 -18.21
CA GLY A 304 15.73 1.64 -19.61
C GLY A 304 17.00 0.81 -19.81
N VAL A 305 17.69 0.38 -18.75
CA VAL A 305 18.77 -0.60 -18.82
C VAL A 305 18.17 -2.00 -18.81
N LEU A 306 18.48 -2.85 -19.79
CA LEU A 306 17.83 -4.14 -19.99
C LEU A 306 17.91 -5.05 -18.76
N GLU A 307 19.08 -5.12 -18.12
CA GLU A 307 19.30 -5.94 -16.93
C GLU A 307 18.46 -5.47 -15.74
N VAL A 308 18.31 -4.15 -15.58
CA VAL A 308 17.49 -3.53 -14.53
C VAL A 308 16.00 -3.76 -14.79
N GLU A 309 15.58 -3.65 -16.05
CA GLU A 309 14.20 -3.94 -16.45
C GLU A 309 13.86 -5.41 -16.23
N ASN A 310 14.76 -6.34 -16.56
CA ASN A 310 14.58 -7.76 -16.27
C ASN A 310 14.50 -8.03 -14.77
N GLU A 311 15.41 -7.47 -13.95
CA GLU A 311 15.33 -7.59 -12.49
C GLU A 311 14.01 -7.01 -11.95
N SER A 312 13.53 -5.91 -12.51
CA SER A 312 12.27 -5.29 -12.08
C SER A 312 11.06 -6.21 -12.26
N ILE A 313 11.01 -6.95 -13.37
CA ILE A 313 9.94 -7.91 -13.66
C ILE A 313 10.01 -9.09 -12.69
N LEU A 314 11.21 -9.62 -12.45
CA LEU A 314 11.42 -10.73 -11.51
C LEU A 314 10.93 -10.36 -10.10
N VAL A 315 11.30 -9.17 -9.62
CA VAL A 315 10.88 -8.65 -8.32
C VAL A 315 9.37 -8.41 -8.26
N GLU A 316 8.76 -7.86 -9.30
CA GLU A 316 7.31 -7.59 -9.38
C GLU A 316 6.50 -8.89 -9.28
N HIS A 317 6.98 -9.97 -9.91
CA HIS A 317 6.37 -11.30 -9.86
C HIS A 317 6.79 -12.14 -8.64
N ASN A 318 7.52 -11.55 -7.69
CA ASN A 318 8.01 -12.22 -6.48
C ASN A 318 8.82 -13.49 -6.79
N LEU A 319 9.62 -13.45 -7.86
CA LEU A 319 10.50 -14.54 -8.27
C LEU A 319 11.84 -14.38 -7.57
N ASP A 320 12.18 -15.34 -6.73
CA ASP A 320 13.48 -15.41 -6.09
C ASP A 320 14.53 -15.92 -7.09
N VAL A 321 15.48 -15.05 -7.41
CA VAL A 321 16.62 -15.36 -8.27
C VAL A 321 17.94 -15.41 -7.51
N THR A 322 17.87 -15.40 -6.17
CA THR A 322 19.07 -15.58 -5.36
C THR A 322 19.65 -16.97 -5.59
N PRO A 323 20.99 -17.10 -5.69
CA PRO A 323 21.62 -18.40 -5.78
C PRO A 323 21.24 -19.29 -4.59
N TYR A 324 21.05 -20.58 -4.83
CA TYR A 324 20.75 -21.55 -3.77
C TYR A 324 21.83 -21.53 -2.67
N GLY A 325 21.39 -21.66 -1.42
CA GLY A 325 22.26 -21.71 -0.26
C GLY A 325 23.12 -22.96 -0.19
N GLU A 326 24.22 -22.88 0.56
CA GLU A 326 25.18 -23.98 0.74
C GLU A 326 24.52 -25.24 1.33
N ASP A 327 23.48 -25.07 2.15
CA ASP A 327 22.67 -26.14 2.74
C ASP A 327 21.94 -26.99 1.68
N ILE A 328 21.54 -26.39 0.55
CA ILE A 328 20.98 -27.08 -0.60
C ILE A 328 22.11 -27.68 -1.44
N LEU A 329 23.19 -26.94 -1.66
CA LEU A 329 24.32 -27.38 -2.49
C LEU A 329 25.03 -28.62 -1.93
N VAL A 330 25.17 -28.73 -0.60
CA VAL A 330 25.76 -29.91 0.08
C VAL A 330 24.94 -31.18 -0.12
N GLN A 331 23.64 -31.08 -0.45
CA GLN A 331 22.79 -32.23 -0.75
C GLN A 331 22.99 -32.75 -2.18
N LEU A 332 23.66 -32.00 -3.05
CA LEU A 332 23.95 -32.45 -4.41
C LEU A 332 25.01 -33.57 -4.39
N PRO A 333 24.91 -34.55 -5.30
CA PRO A 333 25.92 -35.60 -5.40
C PRO A 333 27.28 -35.03 -5.81
N ALA A 334 28.36 -35.68 -5.37
CA ALA A 334 29.71 -35.31 -5.76
C ALA A 334 29.89 -35.42 -7.29
N VAL A 335 30.60 -34.45 -7.87
CA VAL A 335 30.87 -34.36 -9.31
C VAL A 335 32.33 -34.81 -9.58
N PRO A 336 32.61 -35.68 -10.56
CA PRO A 336 31.66 -36.27 -11.51
C PRO A 336 30.78 -37.34 -10.89
N TYR A 337 29.47 -37.24 -11.13
CA TYR A 337 28.51 -38.24 -10.67
C TYR A 337 28.51 -39.45 -11.62
N ASN A 338 28.68 -40.63 -11.06
CA ASN A 338 28.52 -41.90 -11.77
C ASN A 338 27.40 -42.70 -11.10
N ILE A 339 26.55 -43.34 -11.91
CA ILE A 339 25.45 -44.16 -11.42
C ILE A 339 26.04 -45.40 -10.69
N PRO A 340 25.67 -45.66 -9.42
CA PRO A 340 26.16 -46.82 -8.68
C PRO A 340 25.78 -48.17 -9.33
N ALA A 341 26.65 -49.17 -9.20
CA ALA A 341 26.41 -50.50 -9.76
C ALA A 341 25.13 -51.17 -9.21
N GLU A 342 24.78 -50.87 -7.96
CA GLU A 342 23.54 -51.36 -7.31
C GLU A 342 22.28 -50.81 -8.00
N GLU A 343 22.29 -49.54 -8.42
CA GLU A 343 21.17 -48.95 -9.18
C GLU A 343 21.07 -49.56 -10.58
N LEU A 344 22.21 -49.85 -11.23
CA LEU A 344 22.21 -50.53 -12.53
C LEU A 344 21.66 -51.96 -12.45
N ALA A 345 21.88 -52.67 -11.34
CA ALA A 345 21.34 -54.01 -11.14
C ALA A 345 19.84 -53.99 -10.78
N ARG A 346 19.36 -52.91 -10.16
CA ARG A 346 17.98 -52.76 -9.69
C ARG A 346 17.03 -52.24 -10.77
N ARG A 347 17.51 -51.38 -11.66
CA ARG A 347 16.70 -50.71 -12.70
C ARG A 347 16.71 -51.50 -14.01
N GLU A 348 15.64 -51.34 -14.79
CA GLU A 348 15.59 -51.87 -16.15
C GLU A 348 16.62 -51.16 -17.05
N ASP A 349 17.42 -51.95 -17.77
CA ASP A 349 18.48 -51.43 -18.62
C ASP A 349 18.00 -51.25 -20.06
N LEU A 350 17.70 -50.01 -20.44
CA LEU A 350 17.26 -49.62 -21.79
C LEU A 350 18.38 -48.99 -22.63
N ARG A 351 19.64 -49.05 -22.18
CA ARG A 351 20.76 -48.39 -22.88
C ARG A 351 21.05 -48.98 -24.27
N GLY A 352 20.56 -50.18 -24.56
CA GLY A 352 20.65 -50.81 -25.88
C GLY A 352 19.58 -50.35 -26.88
N GLU A 353 18.63 -49.54 -26.44
CA GLU A 353 17.50 -49.10 -27.25
C GLU A 353 17.75 -47.80 -28.00
N CYS A 354 17.06 -47.60 -29.12
CA CYS A 354 17.10 -46.33 -29.84
C CYS A 354 16.21 -45.31 -29.13
N ILE A 355 16.82 -44.48 -28.30
CA ILE A 355 16.19 -43.41 -27.54
C ILE A 355 16.78 -42.07 -27.99
N PHE A 356 15.95 -41.07 -28.24
CA PHE A 356 16.36 -39.73 -28.69
C PHE A 356 15.47 -38.64 -28.09
N THR A 357 15.94 -37.40 -28.07
CA THR A 357 15.18 -36.22 -27.61
C THR A 357 14.85 -35.31 -28.78
N ILE A 358 13.82 -34.47 -28.65
CA ILE A 358 13.42 -33.49 -29.68
C ILE A 358 13.21 -32.14 -29.00
N ASP A 359 14.25 -31.30 -29.04
CA ASP A 359 14.30 -30.06 -28.28
C ASP A 359 14.71 -28.86 -29.14
N PRO A 360 14.43 -27.62 -28.69
CA PRO A 360 15.00 -26.43 -29.31
C PRO A 360 16.53 -26.48 -29.33
N ALA A 361 17.15 -25.85 -30.34
CA ALA A 361 18.61 -25.81 -30.49
C ALA A 361 19.36 -25.16 -29.31
N THR A 362 18.66 -24.44 -28.44
CA THR A 362 19.21 -23.75 -27.26
C THR A 362 18.84 -24.43 -25.94
N ALA A 363 18.23 -25.62 -25.97
CA ALA A 363 17.87 -26.37 -24.75
C ALA A 363 19.13 -26.68 -23.92
N ARG A 364 19.03 -26.53 -22.60
CA ARG A 364 20.11 -26.81 -21.63
C ARG A 364 19.78 -27.96 -20.69
N ASP A 365 18.50 -28.18 -20.50
CA ASP A 365 17.83 -29.15 -19.66
C ASP A 365 16.92 -30.01 -20.56
N LEU A 366 17.15 -31.33 -20.55
CA LEU A 366 16.41 -32.30 -21.36
C LEU A 366 15.62 -33.21 -20.43
N ASP A 367 14.32 -32.95 -20.32
CA ASP A 367 13.45 -33.62 -19.35
C ASP A 367 12.89 -34.95 -19.90
N ASP A 368 12.71 -35.05 -21.21
CA ASP A 368 12.08 -36.19 -21.86
C ASP A 368 12.91 -36.78 -23.00
N ALA A 369 12.66 -38.07 -23.24
CA ALA A 369 13.25 -38.81 -24.34
C ALA A 369 12.23 -39.84 -24.86
N LEU A 370 12.26 -40.08 -26.16
CA LEU A 370 11.29 -40.91 -26.87
C LEU A 370 11.96 -42.08 -27.56
N SER A 371 11.19 -43.15 -27.73
CA SER A 371 11.52 -44.32 -28.52
C SER A 371 10.24 -44.86 -29.18
N CYS A 372 10.36 -45.42 -30.37
CA CYS A 372 9.26 -46.07 -31.09
C CYS A 372 9.78 -47.37 -31.71
N LYS A 373 9.05 -48.48 -31.51
CA LYS A 373 9.43 -49.83 -31.94
C LYS A 373 8.29 -50.53 -32.65
#